data_AF-A0AAW1TWV0-F1
#
_entry.id   AF-A0AAW1TWV0-F1
#
_cell.length_a   1.000
_cell.length_b   1.000
_cell.length_c   1.000
_cell.angle_alpha   90.00
_cell.angle_beta   90.00
_cell.angle_gamma   90.00
#
_symmetry.space_group_name_H-M   'P 1'
#
loop_
_entity.id
_entity.type
_entity.pdbx_description
1 polymer ?
#
loop_
_entity_poly.entity_id
_entity_poly.type
_entity_poly.pdbx_seq_one_letter_code
_entity_poly.pdbx_strand_id
1 'polypeptide(L)'
;MHTLLISIASIIHGVICAYFLMESNQPFEIFKLNIVLFYIRGAVTCLLFLKLAKNWPQLIKDFENVEIYLNNFPTSKRLVPELRIFTFTILFCAAVEHFSVHCMNFLIAYNCENNLLGILRRFFAYINYRQVFTYIHYNIFLGVFLQILNLSVTFGWTYADIFIIYTSRNFSEKLVQLKNQIYLTINEGIKRFILEVSVYPMILSGNKYFYITRDLILKIAGSIVTYELIMFQFSNDISEPPESPQC
;
A
#
# COMPACT_ATOMS: atom_id res chain seq x y z
N MET A 1 4.18 -18.21 -14.84
CA MET A 1 4.64 -17.51 -16.05
C MET A 1 4.09 -16.09 -16.16
N HIS A 2 2.76 -15.88 -16.09
CA HIS A 2 2.17 -14.53 -16.22
C HIS A 2 2.68 -13.49 -15.21
N THR A 3 2.87 -13.87 -13.94
CA THR A 3 3.41 -12.97 -12.90
C THR A 3 4.84 -12.51 -13.19
N LEU A 4 5.65 -13.39 -13.78
CA LEU A 4 7.05 -13.11 -14.12
C LEU A 4 7.14 -12.22 -15.37
N LEU A 5 6.20 -12.35 -16.31
CA LEU A 5 6.09 -11.48 -17.47
C LEU A 5 5.69 -10.05 -17.06
N ILE A 6 4.72 -9.91 -16.15
CA ILE A 6 4.28 -8.60 -15.61
C ILE A 6 5.42 -7.94 -14.84
N SER A 7 6.20 -8.69 -14.06
CA SER A 7 7.32 -8.12 -13.30
C SER A 7 8.46 -7.65 -14.21
N ILE A 8 8.83 -8.44 -15.23
CA ILE A 8 9.83 -8.02 -16.23
C ILE A 8 9.36 -6.78 -16.97
N ALA A 9 8.10 -6.74 -17.42
CA ALA A 9 7.55 -5.58 -18.11
C ALA A 9 7.52 -4.32 -17.22
N SER A 10 7.21 -4.47 -15.93
CA SER A 10 7.24 -3.37 -14.96
C SER A 10 8.65 -2.84 -14.71
N ILE A 11 9.66 -3.72 -14.65
CA ILE A 11 11.07 -3.34 -14.52
C ILE A 11 11.52 -2.56 -15.75
N ILE A 12 11.25 -3.07 -16.95
CA ILE A 12 11.60 -2.40 -18.21
C ILE A 12 10.95 -1.01 -18.27
N HIS A 13 9.68 -0.91 -17.91
CA HIS A 13 8.98 0.36 -17.91
C HIS A 13 9.56 1.35 -16.88
N GLY A 14 9.92 0.87 -15.69
CA GLY A 14 10.62 1.68 -14.67
C GLY A 14 11.98 2.21 -15.14
N VAL A 15 12.75 1.38 -15.86
CA VAL A 15 14.06 1.78 -16.42
C VAL A 15 13.89 2.83 -17.52
N ILE A 16 12.91 2.68 -18.42
CA ILE A 16 12.59 3.67 -19.46
C ILE A 16 12.20 5.02 -18.82
N CYS A 17 11.37 4.99 -17.78
CA CYS A 17 11.00 6.20 -17.04
C CYS A 17 12.20 6.86 -16.34
N ALA A 18 13.11 6.08 -15.75
CA ALA A 18 14.33 6.61 -15.13
C ALA A 18 15.28 7.22 -16.15
N TYR A 19 15.44 6.58 -17.31
CA TYR A 19 16.26 7.09 -18.41
C TYR A 19 15.71 8.41 -18.96
N PHE A 20 14.39 8.48 -19.21
CA PHE A 20 13.72 9.71 -19.63
C PHE A 20 13.93 10.87 -18.63
N LEU A 21 14.00 10.56 -17.33
CA LEU A 21 14.27 11.58 -16.31
C LEU A 21 15.71 12.09 -16.31
N MET A 22 16.67 11.22 -16.57
CA MET A 22 18.08 11.61 -16.66
C MET A 22 18.37 12.42 -17.92
N GLU A 23 17.66 12.15 -19.02
CA GLU A 23 17.81 12.87 -20.29
C GLU A 23 17.03 14.20 -20.32
N SER A 24 15.94 14.31 -19.55
CA SER A 24 15.16 15.54 -19.42
C SER A 24 15.93 16.59 -18.60
N ASN A 25 16.55 17.57 -19.28
CA ASN A 25 17.21 18.78 -18.71
C ASN A 25 16.26 19.75 -17.94
N GLN A 26 15.12 19.27 -17.45
CA GLN A 26 14.12 20.03 -16.68
C GLN A 26 14.43 19.95 -15.17
N PRO A 27 13.98 20.92 -14.36
CA PRO A 27 14.12 20.85 -12.91
C PRO A 27 13.50 19.56 -12.34
N PHE A 28 14.11 19.06 -11.26
CA PHE A 28 13.74 17.79 -10.62
C PHE A 28 12.35 17.89 -9.97
N GLU A 29 11.31 17.49 -10.70
CA GLU A 29 9.94 17.44 -10.18
C GLU A 29 9.70 16.16 -9.37
N ILE A 30 9.25 16.30 -8.12
CA ILE A 30 8.91 15.19 -7.21
C ILE A 30 7.92 14.21 -7.86
N PHE A 31 6.98 14.71 -8.66
CA PHE A 31 6.00 13.91 -9.38
C PHE A 31 6.63 12.87 -10.30
N LYS A 32 7.73 13.23 -10.98
CA LYS A 32 8.38 12.30 -11.91
C LYS A 32 9.18 11.22 -11.17
N LEU A 33 9.80 11.56 -10.04
CA LEU A 33 10.45 10.59 -9.16
C LEU A 33 9.45 9.55 -8.63
N ASN A 34 8.24 9.98 -8.25
CA ASN A 34 7.19 9.08 -7.76
C ASN A 34 6.82 7.99 -8.77
N ILE A 35 6.82 8.31 -10.07
CA ILE A 35 6.54 7.33 -11.14
C ILE A 35 7.62 6.24 -11.18
N VAL A 36 8.90 6.61 -11.07
CA VAL A 36 9.99 5.63 -11.04
C VAL A 36 9.91 4.77 -9.79
N LEU A 37 9.70 5.39 -8.62
CA LEU A 37 9.54 4.68 -7.35
C LEU A 37 8.37 3.70 -7.36
N PHE A 38 7.27 4.06 -8.03
CA PHE A 38 6.09 3.20 -8.18
C PHE A 38 6.43 1.88 -8.90
N TYR A 39 7.11 1.93 -10.05
CA TYR A 39 7.50 0.71 -10.78
C TYR A 39 8.57 -0.11 -10.04
N ILE A 40 9.53 0.54 -9.40
CA ILE A 40 10.55 -0.14 -8.57
C ILE A 40 9.86 -0.88 -7.42
N ARG A 41 8.95 -0.23 -6.70
CA ARG A 41 8.18 -0.84 -5.61
C ARG A 41 7.39 -2.05 -6.09
N GLY A 42 6.73 -1.95 -7.25
CA GLY A 42 6.01 -3.06 -7.87
C GLY A 42 6.92 -4.27 -8.15
N ALA A 43 8.10 -4.03 -8.72
CA ALA A 43 9.08 -5.08 -9.00
C ALA A 43 9.58 -5.76 -7.72
N VAL A 44 9.98 -4.98 -6.71
CA VAL A 44 10.45 -5.50 -5.41
C VAL A 44 9.35 -6.32 -4.73
N THR A 45 8.12 -5.81 -4.73
CA THR A 45 6.97 -6.50 -4.14
C THR A 45 6.75 -7.86 -4.81
N CYS A 46 6.79 -7.92 -6.14
CA CYS A 46 6.66 -9.18 -6.88
C CYS A 46 7.76 -10.19 -6.52
N LEU A 47 9.03 -9.76 -6.43
CA LEU A 47 10.14 -10.63 -6.03
C LEU A 47 9.96 -11.18 -4.60
N LEU A 48 9.53 -10.34 -3.67
CA LEU A 48 9.23 -10.75 -2.30
C LEU A 48 8.09 -11.77 -2.24
N PHE A 49 7.01 -11.56 -3.00
CA PHE A 49 5.91 -12.52 -3.08
C PHE A 49 6.31 -13.83 -3.75
N LEU A 50 7.19 -13.82 -4.76
CA LEU A 50 7.73 -15.04 -5.35
C LEU A 50 8.58 -15.83 -4.35
N LYS A 51 9.43 -15.14 -3.58
CA LYS A 51 10.22 -15.76 -2.51
C LYS A 51 9.30 -16.32 -1.41
N LEU A 52 8.27 -15.58 -1.03
CA LEU A 52 7.27 -16.02 -0.06
C LEU A 52 6.52 -17.25 -0.57
N ALA A 53 6.08 -17.26 -1.83
CA ALA A 53 5.39 -18.39 -2.44
C ALA A 53 6.24 -19.67 -2.43
N LYS A 54 7.56 -19.53 -2.67
CA LYS A 54 8.50 -20.67 -2.61
C LYS A 54 8.62 -21.25 -1.19
N ASN A 55 8.60 -20.39 -0.17
CA ASN A 55 8.72 -20.79 1.24
C ASN A 55 7.37 -21.05 1.93
N TRP A 56 6.25 -20.82 1.21
CA TRP A 56 4.90 -20.88 1.75
C TRP A 56 4.53 -22.22 2.39
N PRO A 57 4.88 -23.39 1.81
CA PRO A 57 4.51 -24.67 2.41
C PRO A 57 5.13 -24.88 3.79
N GLN A 58 6.39 -24.47 3.96
CA GLN A 58 7.09 -24.56 5.24
C GLN A 58 6.47 -23.60 6.26
N LEU A 59 6.21 -22.35 5.84
CA LEU A 59 5.60 -21.34 6.71
C LEU A 59 4.24 -21.78 7.24
N ILE A 60 3.36 -22.32 6.38
CA ILE A 60 2.04 -22.80 6.79
C ILE A 60 2.14 -23.97 7.77
N LYS A 61 3.05 -24.91 7.53
CA LYS A 61 3.25 -26.04 8.43
C LYS A 61 3.67 -25.58 9.83
N ASP A 62 4.58 -24.62 9.91
CA ASP A 62 5.03 -24.06 11.20
C ASP A 62 3.89 -23.29 11.89
N PHE A 63 3.07 -22.55 11.12
CA PHE A 63 1.88 -21.87 11.64
C PHE A 63 0.81 -22.83 12.15
N GLU A 64 0.57 -23.94 11.44
CA GLU A 64 -0.39 -24.97 11.83
C GLU A 64 0.02 -25.62 13.16
N ASN A 65 1.30 -25.91 13.34
CA ASN A 65 1.82 -26.42 14.60
C ASN A 65 1.49 -25.47 15.77
N VAL A 66 1.75 -24.17 15.59
CA VAL A 66 1.42 -23.13 16.60
C VAL A 66 -0.08 -23.05 16.87
N GLU A 67 -0.91 -23.18 15.83
CA GLU A 67 -2.36 -23.16 15.97
C GLU A 67 -2.88 -24.38 16.75
N ILE A 68 -2.32 -25.56 16.53
CA ILE A 68 -2.64 -26.78 17.30
C ILE A 68 -2.30 -26.58 18.79
N TYR A 69 -1.16 -25.98 19.12
CA TYR A 69 -0.80 -25.69 20.51
C TYR A 69 -1.74 -24.68 21.19
N LEU A 70 -2.32 -23.76 20.42
CA LEU A 70 -3.20 -22.70 20.91
C LEU A 70 -4.70 -23.04 20.77
N ASN A 71 -5.04 -24.22 20.25
CA ASN A 71 -6.40 -24.62 19.88
C ASN A 71 -7.41 -24.55 21.04
N ASN A 72 -6.94 -24.63 22.29
CA ASN A 72 -7.78 -24.56 23.49
C ASN A 72 -8.27 -23.14 23.81
N PHE A 73 -7.76 -22.09 23.14
CA PHE A 73 -8.14 -20.71 23.40
C PHE A 73 -9.03 -20.16 22.28
N PRO A 74 -10.24 -19.66 22.59
CA PRO A 74 -11.16 -19.20 21.56
C PRO A 74 -10.58 -18.00 20.81
N THR A 75 -10.54 -18.11 19.47
CA THR A 75 -10.20 -17.01 18.57
C THR A 75 -11.31 -15.95 18.58
N SER A 76 -10.94 -14.68 18.39
CA SER A 76 -11.92 -13.59 18.35
C SER A 76 -12.86 -13.76 17.16
N LYS A 77 -14.16 -13.96 17.43
CA LYS A 77 -15.20 -14.04 16.38
C LYS A 77 -15.34 -12.76 15.55
N ARG A 78 -14.74 -11.66 16.01
CA ARG A 78 -14.81 -10.33 15.38
C ARG A 78 -13.71 -10.09 14.34
N LEU A 79 -12.67 -10.93 14.28
CA LEU A 79 -11.55 -10.74 13.36
C LEU A 79 -11.97 -10.74 11.89
N VAL A 80 -12.73 -11.77 11.47
CA VAL A 80 -13.13 -11.97 10.08
C VAL A 80 -13.97 -10.81 9.53
N PRO A 81 -15.04 -10.33 10.20
CA PRO A 81 -15.81 -9.20 9.71
C PRO A 81 -14.99 -7.90 9.67
N GLU A 82 -14.11 -7.66 10.64
CA GLU A 82 -13.23 -6.47 10.61
C GLU A 82 -12.27 -6.49 9.42
N LEU A 83 -11.64 -7.64 9.16
CA LEU A 83 -10.74 -7.80 8.00
C LEU A 83 -11.49 -7.64 6.68
N ARG A 84 -12.75 -8.09 6.60
CA ARG A 84 -13.59 -7.90 5.41
C ARG A 84 -13.90 -6.43 5.17
N ILE A 85 -14.22 -5.68 6.22
CA ILE A 85 -14.48 -4.24 6.12
C ILE A 85 -13.21 -3.51 5.65
N PHE A 86 -12.06 -3.78 6.28
CA PHE A 86 -10.78 -3.16 5.86
C PHE A 86 -10.45 -3.44 4.40
N THR A 87 -10.61 -4.69 3.97
CA THR A 87 -10.36 -5.09 2.58
C THR A 87 -11.27 -4.35 1.60
N PHE A 88 -12.58 -4.28 1.90
CA PHE A 88 -13.54 -3.59 1.04
C PHE A 88 -13.24 -2.10 0.94
N THR A 89 -12.99 -1.43 2.08
CA THR A 89 -12.68 0.00 2.11
C THR A 89 -11.41 0.32 1.29
N ILE A 90 -10.32 -0.43 1.49
CA ILE A 90 -9.06 -0.18 0.79
C ILE A 90 -9.21 -0.39 -0.72
N LEU A 91 -9.85 -1.49 -1.14
CA LEU A 91 -10.07 -1.77 -2.57
C LEU A 91 -10.99 -0.72 -3.22
N PHE A 92 -12.03 -0.27 -2.50
CA PHE A 92 -12.93 0.76 -3.00
C PHE A 92 -12.20 2.09 -3.19
N CYS A 93 -11.43 2.54 -2.19
CA CYS A 93 -10.64 3.77 -2.29
C CYS A 93 -9.66 3.69 -3.47
N ALA A 94 -8.93 2.58 -3.62
CA ALA A 94 -8.00 2.40 -4.73
C ALA A 94 -8.69 2.42 -6.10
N ALA A 95 -9.87 1.82 -6.22
CA ALA A 95 -10.64 1.82 -7.46
C ALA A 95 -11.14 3.22 -7.82
N VAL A 96 -11.64 3.98 -6.83
CA VAL A 96 -12.10 5.37 -7.02
C VAL A 96 -10.95 6.27 -7.42
N GLU A 97 -9.80 6.17 -6.76
CA GLU A 97 -8.60 6.94 -7.08
C GLU A 97 -8.16 6.71 -8.53
N HIS A 98 -7.98 5.44 -8.91
CA HIS A 98 -7.56 5.09 -10.25
C HIS A 98 -8.58 5.55 -11.30
N PHE A 99 -9.88 5.30 -11.08
CA PHE A 99 -10.93 5.74 -12.01
C PHE A 99 -10.98 7.27 -12.16
N SER A 100 -10.87 8.00 -11.04
CA SER A 100 -10.94 9.47 -11.03
C SER A 100 -9.81 10.10 -11.87
N VAL A 101 -8.57 9.64 -11.69
CA VAL A 101 -7.42 10.15 -12.45
C VAL A 101 -7.57 9.86 -13.95
N HIS A 102 -8.01 8.66 -14.33
CA HIS A 102 -8.21 8.31 -15.74
C HIS A 102 -9.38 9.06 -16.37
N CYS A 103 -10.47 9.31 -15.63
CA CYS A 103 -11.57 10.14 -16.10
C CYS A 103 -11.13 11.58 -16.36
N MET A 104 -10.34 12.17 -15.45
CA MET A 104 -9.80 13.52 -15.64
C MET A 104 -8.89 13.60 -16.87
N ASN A 105 -7.96 12.65 -17.01
CA ASN A 105 -7.06 12.57 -18.16
C ASN A 105 -7.83 12.38 -19.49
N PHE A 106 -8.91 11.59 -19.46
CA PHE A 106 -9.76 11.38 -20.64
C PHE A 106 -10.56 12.65 -20.99
N LEU A 107 -11.09 13.36 -20.01
CA LEU A 107 -11.81 14.61 -20.22
C LEU A 107 -10.90 15.69 -20.82
N ILE A 108 -9.66 15.79 -20.35
CA ILE A 108 -8.64 16.68 -20.93
C ILE A 108 -8.37 16.31 -22.39
N ALA A 109 -8.22 15.03 -22.71
CA ALA A 109 -8.00 14.58 -24.09
C ALA A 109 -9.21 14.86 -25.00
N TYR A 110 -10.44 14.69 -24.48
CA TYR A 110 -11.69 14.96 -25.20
C TYR A 110 -11.87 16.44 -25.54
N ASN A 111 -11.54 17.34 -24.60
CA ASN A 111 -11.69 18.78 -24.83
C ASN A 111 -10.71 19.34 -25.87
N CYS A 112 -9.56 18.69 -26.06
CA CYS A 112 -8.52 19.16 -26.98
C CYS A 112 -8.63 18.60 -28.40
N GLU A 113 -9.40 17.53 -28.61
CA GLU A 113 -9.42 16.82 -29.89
C GLU A 113 -10.80 16.26 -30.20
N ASN A 114 -11.30 16.49 -31.43
CA ASN A 114 -12.66 16.08 -31.81
C ASN A 114 -12.73 14.65 -32.40
N ASN A 115 -11.59 14.10 -32.83
CA ASN A 115 -11.51 12.79 -33.47
C ASN A 115 -11.17 11.69 -32.46
N LEU A 116 -11.94 10.58 -32.43
CA LEU A 116 -11.71 9.46 -31.50
C LEU A 116 -10.25 8.95 -31.50
N LEU A 117 -9.65 8.77 -32.68
CA LEU A 117 -8.27 8.31 -32.81
C LEU A 117 -7.25 9.34 -32.28
N GLY A 118 -7.54 10.63 -32.44
CA GLY A 118 -6.73 11.72 -31.89
C GLY A 118 -6.86 11.81 -30.37
N ILE A 119 -8.08 11.66 -29.83
CA ILE A 119 -8.34 11.59 -28.39
C ILE A 119 -7.54 10.46 -27.75
N LEU A 120 -7.62 9.25 -28.32
CA LEU A 120 -6.88 8.08 -27.81
C LEU A 120 -5.36 8.27 -27.91
N ARG A 121 -4.89 8.84 -29.03
CA ARG A 121 -3.47 9.17 -29.19
C ARG A 121 -3.02 10.15 -28.11
N ARG A 122 -3.81 11.18 -27.80
CA ARG A 122 -3.46 12.18 -26.80
C ARG A 122 -3.52 11.63 -25.38
N PHE A 123 -4.55 10.87 -25.07
CA PHE A 123 -4.70 10.17 -23.80
C PHE A 123 -3.52 9.22 -23.52
N PHE A 124 -3.16 8.34 -24.46
CA PHE A 124 -2.08 7.37 -24.25
C PHE A 124 -0.68 7.98 -24.42
N ALA A 125 -0.42 8.69 -25.52
CA ALA A 125 0.94 9.09 -25.89
C ALA A 125 1.43 10.38 -25.22
N TYR A 126 0.54 11.33 -24.93
CA TYR A 126 0.95 12.65 -24.44
C TYR A 126 0.66 12.85 -22.94
N ILE A 127 -0.40 12.23 -22.42
CA ILE A 127 -0.80 12.40 -21.01
C ILE A 127 -0.27 11.26 -20.13
N ASN A 128 -0.68 10.01 -20.39
CA ASN A 128 -0.37 8.90 -19.47
C ASN A 128 1.04 8.31 -19.63
N TYR A 129 1.51 8.11 -20.87
CA TYR A 129 2.75 7.37 -21.16
C TYR A 129 3.73 8.17 -22.03
N ARG A 130 3.84 9.48 -21.79
CA ARG A 130 4.74 10.39 -22.52
C ARG A 130 6.19 9.88 -22.54
N GLN A 131 6.63 9.28 -21.45
CA GLN A 131 7.98 8.74 -21.28
C GLN A 131 8.30 7.61 -22.27
N VAL A 132 7.31 6.78 -22.62
CA VAL A 132 7.51 5.64 -23.54
C VAL A 132 7.36 6.08 -24.99
N PHE A 133 6.33 6.86 -25.28
CA PHE A 133 6.00 7.27 -26.65
C PHE A 133 6.88 8.39 -27.20
N THR A 134 7.78 8.96 -26.38
CA THR A 134 8.85 9.84 -26.88
C THR A 134 9.90 9.05 -27.66
N TYR A 135 10.20 7.82 -27.27
CA TYR A 135 11.20 6.96 -27.94
C TYR A 135 10.57 5.96 -28.91
N ILE A 136 9.33 5.54 -28.65
CA ILE A 136 8.63 4.52 -29.43
C ILE A 136 7.47 5.15 -30.18
N HIS A 137 7.32 4.82 -31.47
CA HIS A 137 6.18 5.28 -32.25
C HIS A 137 4.85 4.84 -31.63
N TYR A 138 3.88 5.76 -31.67
CA TYR A 138 2.54 5.51 -31.13
C TYR A 138 1.89 4.28 -31.78
N ASN A 139 1.43 3.37 -30.94
CA ASN A 139 0.62 2.22 -31.31
C ASN A 139 -0.47 2.03 -30.25
N ILE A 140 -1.73 1.96 -30.68
CA ILE A 140 -2.88 1.82 -29.78
C ILE A 140 -2.79 0.53 -28.94
N PHE A 141 -2.30 -0.57 -29.51
CA PHE A 141 -2.14 -1.83 -28.78
C PHE A 141 -1.10 -1.71 -27.67
N LEU A 142 -0.01 -0.97 -27.92
CA LEU A 142 1.00 -0.70 -26.91
C LEU A 142 0.43 0.17 -25.79
N GLY A 143 -0.40 1.18 -26.12
CA GLY A 143 -1.08 2.03 -25.14
C GLY A 143 -2.03 1.23 -24.24
N VAL A 144 -2.84 0.35 -24.81
CA VAL A 144 -3.74 -0.55 -24.05
C VAL A 144 -2.94 -1.51 -23.17
N PHE A 145 -1.83 -2.06 -23.68
CA PHE A 145 -0.96 -2.94 -22.91
C PHE A 145 -0.35 -2.22 -21.69
N LEU A 146 0.18 -1.01 -21.88
CA LEU A 146 0.72 -0.19 -20.79
C LEU A 146 -0.36 0.15 -19.75
N GLN A 147 -1.60 0.40 -20.20
CA GLN A 147 -2.74 0.59 -19.30
C GLN A 147 -3.04 -0.63 -18.44
N ILE A 148 -3.03 -1.83 -19.02
CA ILE A 148 -3.23 -3.08 -18.29
C ILE A 148 -2.08 -3.33 -17.30
N LEU A 149 -0.84 -3.02 -17.68
CA LEU A 149 0.31 -3.12 -16.78
C LEU A 149 0.16 -2.15 -15.60
N ASN A 150 -0.15 -0.88 -15.85
CA ASN A 150 -0.31 0.13 -14.79
C ASN A 150 -1.44 -0.23 -13.83
N LEU A 151 -2.56 -0.75 -14.36
CA LEU A 151 -3.66 -1.30 -13.56
C LEU A 151 -3.16 -2.45 -12.66
N SER A 152 -2.40 -3.38 -13.24
CA SER A 152 -1.87 -4.55 -12.53
C SER A 152 -0.92 -4.16 -11.41
N VAL A 153 -0.06 -3.15 -11.60
CA VAL A 153 0.85 -2.67 -10.56
C VAL A 153 0.09 -1.95 -9.44
N THR A 154 -0.91 -1.12 -9.79
CA THR A 154 -1.74 -0.40 -8.80
C THR A 154 -2.49 -1.37 -7.89
N PHE A 155 -3.19 -2.36 -8.47
CA PHE A 155 -3.89 -3.39 -7.69
C PHE A 155 -2.94 -4.38 -7.00
N GLY A 156 -1.78 -4.64 -7.60
CA GLY A 156 -0.74 -5.45 -6.97
C GLY A 156 -0.22 -4.81 -5.69
N TRP A 157 -0.09 -3.47 -5.67
CA TRP A 157 0.33 -2.76 -4.48
C TRP A 157 -0.73 -2.79 -3.37
N THR A 158 -2.00 -2.53 -3.70
CA THR A 158 -3.09 -2.57 -2.70
C THR A 158 -3.29 -3.97 -2.13
N TYR A 159 -3.11 -5.02 -2.94
CA TYR A 159 -3.10 -6.40 -2.47
C TYR A 159 -1.97 -6.67 -1.47
N ALA A 160 -0.77 -6.14 -1.70
CA ALA A 160 0.36 -6.30 -0.79
C ALA A 160 0.07 -5.68 0.59
N ASP A 161 -0.54 -4.50 0.61
CA ASP A 161 -0.90 -3.81 1.86
C ASP A 161 -1.99 -4.59 2.61
N ILE A 162 -3.02 -5.09 1.91
CA ILE A 162 -4.07 -5.95 2.50
C ILE A 162 -3.45 -7.23 3.09
N PHE A 163 -2.52 -7.87 2.37
CA PHE A 163 -1.83 -9.06 2.85
C PHE A 163 -1.08 -8.78 4.16
N ILE A 164 -0.32 -7.68 4.24
CA ILE A 164 0.40 -7.27 5.45
C ILE A 164 -0.57 -7.04 6.61
N ILE A 165 -1.71 -6.36 6.37
CA ILE A 165 -2.73 -6.14 7.40
C ILE A 165 -3.27 -7.48 7.91
N TYR A 166 -3.59 -8.41 7.00
CA TYR A 166 -4.16 -9.71 7.34
C TYR A 166 -3.20 -10.54 8.19
N THR A 167 -1.94 -10.66 7.78
CA THR A 167 -0.91 -11.41 8.52
C THR A 167 -0.59 -10.76 9.86
N SER A 168 -0.51 -9.42 9.90
CA SER A 168 -0.21 -8.69 11.14
C SER A 168 -1.33 -8.86 12.17
N ARG A 169 -2.59 -8.83 11.72
CA ARG A 169 -3.75 -9.05 12.59
C ARG A 169 -3.80 -10.49 13.09
N ASN A 170 -3.63 -11.46 12.20
CA ASN A 170 -3.58 -12.88 12.58
C ASN A 170 -2.49 -13.14 13.63
N PHE A 171 -1.28 -12.64 13.40
CA PHE A 171 -0.17 -12.74 14.35
C PHE A 171 -0.48 -12.06 15.69
N SER A 172 -1.06 -10.86 15.65
CA SER A 172 -1.44 -10.12 16.86
C SER A 172 -2.45 -10.91 17.71
N GLU A 173 -3.40 -11.61 17.07
CA GLU A 173 -4.34 -12.45 17.81
C GLU A 173 -3.67 -13.65 18.46
N LYS A 174 -2.75 -14.32 17.75
CA LYS A 174 -1.99 -15.44 18.32
C LYS A 174 -1.13 -14.99 19.50
N LEU A 175 -0.55 -13.78 19.45
CA LEU A 175 0.16 -13.21 20.61
C LEU A 175 -0.76 -12.97 21.80
N VAL A 176 -1.98 -12.51 21.58
CA VAL A 176 -2.99 -12.36 22.65
C VAL A 176 -3.39 -13.72 23.21
N GLN A 177 -3.51 -14.76 22.37
CA GLN A 177 -3.79 -16.13 22.82
C GLN A 177 -2.63 -16.70 23.66
N LEU A 178 -1.38 -16.56 23.19
CA LEU A 178 -0.18 -16.94 23.94
C LEU A 178 -0.09 -16.23 25.28
N LYS A 179 -0.38 -14.92 25.29
CA LYS A 179 -0.47 -14.14 26.52
C LYS A 179 -1.47 -14.79 27.48
N ASN A 180 -2.71 -15.03 27.05
CA ASN A 180 -3.74 -15.62 27.90
C ASN A 180 -3.37 -17.02 28.41
N GLN A 181 -2.76 -17.85 27.57
CA GLN A 181 -2.23 -19.16 27.97
C GLN A 181 -1.19 -19.02 29.09
N ILE A 182 -0.20 -18.14 28.90
CA ILE A 182 0.84 -17.88 29.90
C ILE A 182 0.22 -17.35 31.19
N TYR A 183 -0.74 -16.42 31.12
CA TYR A 183 -1.43 -15.93 32.32
C TYR A 183 -2.18 -17.04 33.05
N LEU A 184 -2.80 -17.99 32.37
CA LEU A 184 -3.50 -19.11 33.01
C LEU A 184 -2.52 -20.13 33.61
N THR A 185 -1.44 -20.48 32.92
CA THR A 185 -0.39 -21.37 33.45
C THR A 185 0.32 -20.74 34.65
N ILE A 186 0.64 -19.45 34.56
CA ILE A 186 1.16 -18.69 35.69
C ILE A 186 0.11 -18.64 36.79
N ASN A 187 -1.17 -18.40 36.50
CA ASN A 187 -2.22 -18.37 37.52
C ASN A 187 -2.50 -19.74 38.14
N GLU A 188 -2.19 -20.89 37.52
CA GLU A 188 -2.21 -22.19 38.20
C GLU A 188 -1.03 -22.33 39.19
N GLY A 189 0.17 -21.90 38.79
CA GLY A 189 1.35 -21.85 39.69
C GLY A 189 1.25 -20.78 40.79
N ILE A 190 0.59 -19.68 40.46
CA ILE A 190 0.33 -18.54 41.33
C ILE A 190 -0.97 -18.73 42.11
N LYS A 191 -1.98 -19.52 41.71
CA LYS A 191 -3.16 -19.83 42.57
C LYS A 191 -2.74 -20.52 43.88
N ARG A 192 -1.63 -21.28 43.86
CA ARG A 192 -0.98 -21.79 45.08
C ARG A 192 -0.35 -20.70 45.96
N PHE A 193 -0.14 -19.49 45.44
CA PHE A 193 0.55 -18.36 46.09
C PHE A 193 -0.34 -17.10 46.29
N ILE A 194 -1.37 -16.89 45.46
CA ILE A 194 -2.32 -15.77 45.44
C ILE A 194 -3.53 -16.02 46.33
N LEU A 195 -3.80 -17.26 46.76
CA LEU A 195 -4.68 -17.47 47.92
C LEU A 195 -4.17 -16.73 49.17
N GLU A 196 -2.90 -16.32 49.19
CA GLU A 196 -2.30 -15.61 50.30
C GLU A 196 -2.08 -14.10 50.05
N VAL A 197 -1.99 -13.64 48.79
CA VAL A 197 -1.61 -12.24 48.47
C VAL A 197 -2.44 -11.70 47.30
N SER A 198 -3.73 -11.45 47.55
CA SER A 198 -4.57 -10.63 46.66
C SER A 198 -4.08 -9.18 46.58
N VAL A 199 -4.45 -8.53 45.47
CA VAL A 199 -4.26 -7.12 45.07
C VAL A 199 -3.07 -6.91 44.13
N TYR A 200 -3.33 -6.79 42.82
CA TYR A 200 -2.95 -5.62 42.00
C TYR A 200 -3.62 -5.69 40.61
N PRO A 201 -4.17 -4.57 40.08
CA PRO A 201 -4.80 -4.52 38.76
C PRO A 201 -3.76 -4.52 37.63
N MET A 202 -4.09 -5.22 36.55
CA MET A 202 -3.20 -5.45 35.40
C MET A 202 -3.29 -4.31 34.39
N ILE A 203 -2.29 -3.43 34.38
CA ILE A 203 -2.10 -2.40 33.35
C ILE A 203 -1.24 -2.99 32.23
N LEU A 204 -1.64 -2.78 30.98
CA LEU A 204 -0.96 -3.30 29.79
C LEU A 204 0.34 -2.50 29.53
N SER A 205 1.46 -2.97 30.08
CA SER A 205 2.80 -2.39 29.89
C SER A 205 3.51 -3.02 28.70
N GLY A 206 3.75 -2.24 27.65
CA GLY A 206 4.65 -2.58 26.56
C GLY A 206 6.11 -2.46 27.02
N ASN A 207 6.54 -3.42 27.84
CA ASN A 207 7.93 -3.65 28.25
C ASN A 207 8.81 -2.39 28.39
N LYS A 208 8.40 -1.44 29.23
CA LYS A 208 9.14 -0.21 29.63
C LYS A 208 9.57 0.77 28.52
N TYR A 209 9.12 0.62 27.26
CA TYR A 209 9.50 1.58 26.22
C TYR A 209 8.42 2.59 25.87
N PHE A 210 7.13 2.23 25.79
CA PHE A 210 6.09 3.21 25.46
C PHE A 210 4.74 2.89 26.11
N TYR A 211 4.14 3.92 26.71
CA TYR A 211 2.74 3.93 27.16
C TYR A 211 1.90 4.63 26.08
N ILE A 212 0.95 3.91 25.47
CA ILE A 212 -0.02 4.53 24.56
C ILE A 212 -1.08 5.23 25.42
N THR A 213 -0.79 6.47 25.82
CA THR A 213 -1.76 7.36 26.45
C THR A 213 -2.51 8.16 25.38
N ARG A 214 -3.74 8.61 25.69
CA ARG A 214 -4.51 9.49 24.77
C ARG A 214 -3.71 10.73 24.37
N ASP A 215 -2.83 11.20 25.24
CA ASP A 215 -1.89 12.30 24.99
C ASP A 215 -0.86 12.01 23.89
N LEU A 216 -0.39 10.76 23.77
CA LEU A 216 0.54 10.38 22.71
C LEU A 216 -0.14 10.44 21.34
N ILE A 217 -1.38 9.95 21.27
CA ILE A 217 -2.18 9.98 20.04
C ILE A 217 -2.50 11.44 19.64
N LEU A 218 -2.86 12.28 20.63
CA LEU A 218 -3.11 13.71 20.40
C LEU A 218 -1.85 14.46 19.93
N LYS A 219 -0.66 14.11 20.46
CA LYS A 219 0.61 14.70 20.01
C LYS A 219 0.98 14.29 18.58
N ILE A 220 0.76 13.02 18.22
CA ILE A 220 0.99 12.54 16.85
C ILE A 220 0.02 13.21 15.88
N ALA A 221 -1.28 13.27 16.21
CA ALA A 221 -2.29 13.95 15.38
C ALA A 221 -1.98 15.45 15.23
N GLY A 222 -1.57 16.13 16.31
CA GLY A 222 -1.14 17.52 16.27
C GLY A 222 0.06 17.74 15.35
N SER A 223 1.08 16.87 15.43
CA SER A 223 2.26 16.97 14.56
C SER A 223 1.94 16.78 13.06
N ILE A 224 0.99 15.90 12.73
CA ILE A 224 0.53 15.69 11.36
C ILE A 224 -0.21 16.92 10.86
N VAL A 225 -1.13 17.47 11.65
CA VAL A 225 -1.87 18.70 11.28
C VAL A 225 -0.92 19.89 11.12
N THR A 226 0.10 20.01 11.97
CA THR A 226 1.12 21.05 11.83
C THR A 226 1.93 20.88 10.55
N TYR A 227 2.29 19.65 10.18
CA TYR A 227 3.00 19.38 8.92
C TYR A 227 2.14 19.73 7.70
N GLU A 228 0.88 19.31 7.69
CA GLU A 228 -0.07 19.61 6.61
C GLU A 228 -0.32 21.13 6.48
N LEU A 229 -0.42 21.86 7.59
CA LEU A 229 -0.57 23.32 7.58
C LEU A 229 0.68 24.03 7.05
N ILE A 230 1.88 23.59 7.45
CA ILE A 230 3.14 24.16 6.95
C ILE A 230 3.26 23.90 5.44
N MET A 231 2.97 22.67 5.00
CA MET A 231 2.96 22.32 3.57
C MET A 231 1.95 23.16 2.78
N PHE A 232 0.77 23.43 3.34
CA PHE A 232 -0.24 24.27 2.71
C PHE A 232 0.21 25.73 2.57
N GLN A 233 0.89 26.28 3.58
CA GLN A 233 1.47 27.63 3.52
C GLN A 233 2.53 27.73 2.42
N PHE A 234 3.43 26.75 2.34
CA PHE A 234 4.41 26.68 1.25
C PHE A 234 3.78 26.51 -0.14
N SER A 235 2.63 25.82 -0.23
CA SER A 235 1.91 25.68 -1.50
C SER A 235 1.28 27.00 -1.98
N ASN A 236 0.83 27.87 -1.08
CA ASN A 236 0.23 29.15 -1.44
C ASN A 236 1.26 30.21 -1.84
N ASP A 237 2.50 30.11 -1.31
CA ASP A 237 3.61 30.96 -1.74
C ASP A 237 4.11 30.63 -3.17
N ILE A 238 3.68 29.49 -3.73
CA ILE A 238 4.07 29.02 -5.07
C ILE A 238 2.97 29.33 -6.12
N SER A 239 1.75 29.69 -5.72
CA SER A 239 0.64 29.95 -6.64
C SER A 239 0.56 31.42 -7.10
N GLU A 240 1.50 31.86 -7.93
CA GLU A 240 1.10 32.68 -9.08
C GLU A 240 0.44 31.72 -10.10
N PRO A 241 -0.74 32.07 -10.67
CA PRO A 241 -1.54 31.11 -11.42
C PRO A 241 -0.88 30.76 -12.76
N PRO A 242 -0.63 29.47 -13.06
CA PRO A 242 -0.39 29.08 -14.43
C PRO A 242 -1.68 29.23 -15.23
N GLU A 243 -1.50 29.63 -16.48
CA GLU A 243 -2.52 29.84 -17.49
C GLU A 243 -3.50 28.65 -17.63
N SER A 244 -4.65 28.97 -18.23
CA SER A 244 -5.71 28.07 -18.70
C SER A 244 -5.24 26.67 -19.13
N PRO A 245 -6.11 25.64 -19.09
CA PRO A 245 -5.76 24.30 -19.52
C PRO A 245 -5.27 24.33 -20.97
N GLN A 246 -3.95 24.30 -21.14
CA GLN A 246 -3.30 24.24 -22.42
C GLN A 246 -3.56 22.84 -22.99
N CYS A 247 -4.39 22.82 -24.02
CA CYS A 247 -4.03 22.02 -25.18
C CYS A 247 -2.68 22.52 -25.72
#